data_AF-A0A0L6JVX4-F1
#
_entry.id   AF-A0A0L6JVX4-F1
#
_cell.length_a   1.000
_cell.length_b   1.000
_cell.length_c   1.000
_cell.angle_alpha   90.00
_cell.angle_beta   90.00
_cell.angle_gamma   90.00
#
_symmetry.space_group_name_H-M   'P 1'
#
loop_
_entity.id
_entity.type
_entity.pdbx_description
1 polymer ?
#
loop_
_entity_poly.entity_id
_entity_poly.type
_entity_poly.pdbx_seq_one_letter_code
_entity_poly.pdbx_strand_id
1 'polypeptide(L)'
;MDEKKLNEAVENISLIKGVIDKTSKSFSAFSKIFIYWGMLFILNSIVTLFMIENKDSIFEVFKNYHFIWFILPVGIVALMATLIYRNISKKIPLVGLEKHLMKLWILILIMNIIPVKINVNAPQSSGIDLQTIVVQTSYFSTTLFSLAIALIVTSLFTGYKHLMKMGAVYIGISLINAYSNISFTDATIFQLLYSLALPFTFLYTGFYLKAQQARGEQLGYKFDS
;
A
#
# COMPACT_ATOMS: atom_id res chain seq x y z
N MET A 1 2.97 -16.34 -50.17
CA MET A 1 2.99 -15.48 -48.97
C MET A 1 4.20 -14.58 -49.12
N ASP A 2 4.03 -13.26 -49.22
CA ASP A 2 5.14 -12.32 -49.50
C ASP A 2 6.20 -12.35 -48.40
N GLU A 3 7.47 -12.63 -48.75
CA GLU A 3 8.62 -12.63 -47.83
C GLU A 3 8.74 -11.33 -47.03
N LYS A 4 8.33 -10.20 -47.63
CA LYS A 4 8.30 -8.89 -46.98
C LYS A 4 7.31 -8.84 -45.81
N LYS A 5 6.12 -9.41 -45.97
CA LYS A 5 5.12 -9.51 -44.90
C LYS A 5 5.56 -10.47 -43.79
N LEU A 6 6.31 -11.51 -44.14
CA LEU A 6 6.89 -12.43 -43.17
C LEU A 6 7.98 -11.76 -42.31
N ASN A 7 8.89 -11.01 -42.94
CA ASN A 7 9.93 -10.27 -42.21
C ASN A 7 9.35 -9.19 -41.29
N GLU A 8 8.35 -8.43 -41.75
CA GLU A 8 7.64 -7.45 -40.91
C GLU A 8 6.95 -8.13 -39.72
N ALA A 9 6.34 -9.31 -39.93
CA ALA A 9 5.73 -10.07 -38.83
C ALA A 9 6.77 -10.56 -37.81
N VAL A 10 7.93 -11.05 -38.26
CA VAL A 10 9.03 -11.50 -37.38
C VAL A 10 9.60 -10.33 -36.57
N GLU A 11 9.80 -9.17 -37.21
CA GLU A 11 10.26 -7.96 -36.53
C GLU A 11 9.26 -7.51 -35.46
N ASN A 12 7.97 -7.47 -35.79
CA ASN A 12 6.91 -7.15 -34.84
C ASN A 12 6.86 -8.13 -33.66
N ILE A 13 7.02 -9.43 -33.90
CA ILE A 13 7.08 -10.45 -32.85
C ILE A 13 8.31 -10.21 -31.95
N SER A 14 9.47 -9.87 -32.52
CA SER A 14 10.68 -9.59 -31.75
C SER A 14 10.54 -8.35 -30.86
N LEU A 15 9.87 -7.30 -31.37
CA LEU A 15 9.56 -6.09 -30.62
C LEU A 15 8.59 -6.39 -29.47
N ILE A 16 7.53 -7.17 -29.74
CA ILE A 16 6.56 -7.62 -28.73
C ILE A 16 7.26 -8.43 -27.64
N LYS A 17 8.11 -9.40 -28.00
CA LYS A 17 8.89 -10.19 -27.04
C LYS A 17 9.79 -9.30 -26.16
N GLY A 18 10.48 -8.34 -26.78
CA GLY A 18 11.32 -7.39 -26.06
C GLY A 18 10.54 -6.50 -25.08
N VAL A 19 9.31 -6.08 -25.43
CA VAL A 19 8.41 -5.33 -24.54
C VAL A 19 7.90 -6.21 -23.40
N ILE A 20 7.52 -7.46 -23.68
CA ILE A 20 7.08 -8.43 -22.67
C ILE A 20 8.19 -8.69 -21.65
N ASP A 21 9.42 -8.93 -22.10
CA ASP A 21 10.56 -9.20 -21.21
C ASP A 21 10.88 -8.00 -20.30
N LYS A 22 10.87 -6.79 -20.86
CA LYS A 22 11.05 -5.55 -20.08
C LYS A 22 9.94 -5.38 -19.05
N THR A 23 8.70 -5.64 -19.44
CA THR A 23 7.52 -5.55 -18.56
C THR A 23 7.58 -6.60 -17.45
N SER A 24 7.96 -7.84 -17.75
CA SER A 24 8.15 -8.90 -16.76
C SER A 24 9.23 -8.53 -15.73
N LYS A 25 10.39 -8.05 -16.19
CA LYS A 25 11.45 -7.58 -15.27
C LYS A 25 10.97 -6.41 -14.40
N SER A 26 10.24 -5.45 -14.99
CA SER A 26 9.65 -4.31 -14.28
C SER A 26 8.66 -4.75 -13.19
N PHE A 27 7.75 -5.69 -13.49
CA PHE A 27 6.83 -6.26 -12.50
C PHE A 27 7.56 -7.04 -11.40
N SER A 28 8.70 -7.66 -11.70
CA SER A 28 9.48 -8.40 -10.69
C SER A 28 10.11 -7.43 -9.70
N ALA A 29 10.61 -6.29 -10.19
CA ALA A 29 11.10 -5.21 -9.35
C ALA A 29 9.97 -4.62 -8.49
N PHE A 30 8.81 -4.37 -9.08
CA PHE A 30 7.62 -3.87 -8.39
C PHE A 30 7.17 -4.82 -7.27
N SER A 31 7.03 -6.12 -7.56
CA SER A 31 6.70 -7.14 -6.56
C SER A 31 7.71 -7.19 -5.41
N LYS A 32 9.03 -7.15 -5.72
CA LYS A 32 10.08 -7.11 -4.69
C LYS A 32 9.95 -5.89 -3.78
N ILE A 33 9.72 -4.70 -4.35
CA ILE A 33 9.51 -3.47 -3.57
C ILE A 33 8.36 -3.67 -2.58
N PHE A 34 7.25 -4.24 -3.03
CA PHE A 34 6.08 -4.50 -2.19
C PHE A 34 6.35 -5.47 -1.06
N ILE A 35 7.10 -6.55 -1.32
CA ILE A 35 7.47 -7.51 -0.28
C ILE A 35 8.35 -6.83 0.78
N TYR A 36 9.37 -6.07 0.36
CA TYR A 36 10.27 -5.38 1.30
C TYR A 36 9.55 -4.28 2.07
N TRP A 37 8.64 -3.54 1.44
CA TRP A 37 7.80 -2.55 2.12
C TRP A 37 6.86 -3.23 3.11
N GLY A 38 6.26 -4.38 2.76
CA GLY A 38 5.46 -5.17 3.69
C GLY A 38 6.23 -5.58 4.94
N MET A 39 7.46 -6.07 4.79
CA MET A 39 8.34 -6.38 5.92
C MET A 39 8.71 -5.15 6.75
N LEU A 40 8.98 -4.02 6.09
CA LEU A 40 9.24 -2.75 6.78
C LEU A 40 8.02 -2.30 7.61
N PHE A 41 6.81 -2.45 7.07
CA PHE A 41 5.59 -2.11 7.79
C PHE A 41 5.31 -3.08 8.95
N ILE A 42 5.68 -4.36 8.86
CA ILE A 42 5.62 -5.29 10.02
C ILE A 42 6.51 -4.75 11.14
N LEU A 43 7.76 -4.41 10.84
CA LEU A 43 8.68 -3.85 11.82
C LEU A 43 8.15 -2.55 12.41
N ASN A 44 7.61 -1.66 11.57
CA ASN A 44 6.98 -0.43 12.04
C ASN A 44 5.80 -0.70 12.98
N SER A 45 4.96 -1.69 12.68
CA SER A 45 3.83 -2.07 13.52
C SER A 45 4.29 -2.60 14.88
N ILE A 46 5.34 -3.43 14.92
CA ILE A 46 5.95 -3.90 16.18
C ILE A 46 6.49 -2.73 17.00
N VAL A 47 7.25 -1.83 16.37
CA VAL A 47 7.79 -0.63 17.04
C VAL A 47 6.66 0.25 17.55
N THR A 48 5.62 0.48 16.75
CA THR A 48 4.47 1.31 17.14
C THR A 48 3.74 0.70 18.34
N LEU A 49 3.50 -0.62 18.35
CA LEU A 49 2.90 -1.32 19.49
C LEU A 49 3.77 -1.20 20.74
N PHE A 50 5.09 -1.38 20.62
CA PHE A 50 6.01 -1.18 21.74
C PHE A 50 5.99 0.27 22.25
N MET A 51 5.85 1.25 21.35
CA MET A 51 5.74 2.65 21.71
C MET A 51 4.42 2.97 22.44
N ILE A 52 3.35 2.29 22.06
CA ILE A 52 2.02 2.42 22.70
C ILE A 52 2.02 1.84 24.11
N GLU A 53 2.72 0.71 24.31
CA GLU A 53 2.82 0.08 25.63
C GLU A 53 3.68 0.90 26.60
N ASN A 54 4.74 1.53 26.10
CA ASN A 54 5.69 2.32 26.91
C ASN A 54 5.46 3.84 26.80
N LYS A 55 4.20 4.26 26.61
CA LYS A 55 3.83 5.66 26.34
C LYS A 55 4.44 6.66 27.32
N ASP A 56 4.43 6.35 28.62
CA ASP A 56 4.88 7.27 29.66
C ASP A 56 6.39 7.55 29.55
N SER A 57 7.19 6.49 29.46
CA SER A 57 8.65 6.59 29.28
C SER A 57 9.02 7.28 27.96
N ILE A 58 8.26 7.02 26.90
CA ILE A 58 8.51 7.59 25.57
C ILE A 58 8.10 9.06 25.51
N PHE A 59 7.01 9.43 26.17
CA PHE A 59 6.58 10.81 26.31
C PHE A 59 7.65 11.66 27.03
N GLU A 60 8.28 11.12 28.07
CA GLU A 60 9.38 11.78 28.78
C GLU A 60 10.60 12.00 27.87
N VAL A 61 10.98 11.01 27.06
CA VAL A 61 12.05 11.14 26.06
C VAL A 61 11.71 12.21 25.01
N PHE A 62 10.48 12.21 24.48
CA PHE A 62 10.05 13.19 23.47
C PHE A 62 9.91 14.61 24.01
N LYS A 63 9.53 14.77 25.28
CA LYS A 63 9.49 16.07 25.94
C LYS A 63 10.88 16.71 26.00
N ASN A 64 11.91 15.90 26.24
CA ASN A 64 13.29 16.37 26.31
C ASN A 64 13.93 16.57 24.92
N TYR A 65 13.40 15.91 23.88
CA TYR A 65 13.92 15.99 22.52
C TYR A 65 12.80 16.15 21.47
N HIS A 66 12.29 17.39 21.36
CA HIS A 66 11.16 17.75 20.50
C HIS A 66 11.33 17.35 19.02
N PHE A 67 12.57 17.36 18.50
CA PHE A 67 12.87 17.00 17.12
C PHE A 67 12.67 15.50 16.82
N ILE A 68 12.86 14.63 17.82
CA ILE A 68 12.76 13.18 17.66
C ILE A 68 11.31 12.78 17.37
N TRP A 69 10.33 13.54 17.89
CA TRP A 69 8.90 13.31 17.66
C TRP A 69 8.49 13.42 16.18
N PHE A 70 9.17 14.27 15.40
CA PHE A 70 8.86 14.45 13.98
C PHE A 70 9.50 13.36 13.09
N ILE A 71 10.62 12.78 13.53
CA ILE A 71 11.42 11.83 12.73
C ILE A 71 11.09 10.37 13.05
N LEU A 72 10.78 10.06 14.31
CA LEU A 72 10.45 8.72 14.76
C LEU A 72 8.95 8.61 15.04
N PRO A 73 8.26 7.56 14.55
CA PRO A 73 8.74 6.45 13.71
C PRO A 73 8.64 6.71 12.20
N VAL A 74 7.79 7.64 11.79
CA VAL A 74 7.36 7.83 10.38
C VAL A 74 8.51 8.23 9.45
N GLY A 75 9.39 9.14 9.87
CA GLY A 75 10.50 9.63 9.06
C GLY A 75 11.53 8.54 8.75
N ILE A 76 11.87 7.71 9.74
CA ILE A 76 12.78 6.55 9.54
C ILE A 76 12.17 5.55 8.56
N VAL A 77 10.88 5.24 8.71
CA VAL A 77 10.17 4.33 7.79
C VAL A 77 10.16 4.90 6.37
N ALA A 78 9.88 6.20 6.20
CA ALA A 78 9.89 6.84 4.89
C ALA A 78 11.29 6.82 4.24
N LEU A 79 12.35 7.08 5.02
CA LEU A 79 13.74 6.97 4.54
C LEU A 79 14.07 5.55 4.11
N MET A 80 13.75 4.55 4.93
CA MET A 80 14.00 3.14 4.61
C MET A 80 13.20 2.69 3.38
N ALA A 81 11.93 3.08 3.27
CA ALA A 81 11.10 2.79 2.10
C ALA A 81 11.70 3.39 0.81
N THR A 82 12.22 4.62 0.89
CA THR A 82 12.89 5.31 -0.21
C THR A 82 14.21 4.63 -0.59
N LEU A 83 15.00 4.18 0.39
CA LEU A 83 16.24 3.44 0.15
C LEU A 83 15.98 2.09 -0.52
N ILE A 84 14.95 1.36 -0.07
CA ILE A 84 14.50 0.10 -0.69
C ILE A 84 14.12 0.34 -2.15
N TYR A 85 13.27 1.35 -2.40
CA TYR A 85 12.86 1.74 -3.75
C TYR A 85 14.07 2.06 -4.63
N ARG A 86 14.99 2.90 -4.13
CA ARG A 86 16.19 3.31 -4.86
C ARG A 86 17.11 2.12 -5.15
N ASN A 87 17.32 1.22 -4.19
CA ASN A 87 18.21 0.07 -4.36
C ASN A 87 17.68 -0.91 -5.42
N ILE A 88 16.37 -1.16 -5.43
CA ILE A 88 15.75 -2.07 -6.39
C ILE A 88 15.61 -1.42 -7.77
N SER A 89 15.14 -0.18 -7.83
CA SER A 89 14.94 0.55 -9.10
C SER A 89 16.26 0.88 -9.81
N LYS A 90 17.39 0.96 -9.10
CA LYS A 90 18.72 1.08 -9.73
C LYS A 90 19.12 -0.17 -10.50
N LYS A 91 18.73 -1.36 -10.01
CA LYS A 91 19.07 -2.64 -10.64
C LYS A 91 18.12 -2.98 -11.77
N ILE A 92 16.84 -2.68 -11.61
CA ILE A 92 15.79 -2.95 -12.60
C ILE A 92 14.87 -1.72 -12.64
N PRO A 93 14.97 -0.87 -13.67
CA PRO A 93 14.13 0.31 -13.75
C PRO A 93 12.67 -0.08 -13.97
N LEU A 94 11.76 0.61 -13.30
CA LEU A 94 10.32 0.49 -13.53
C LEU A 94 9.97 1.21 -14.85
N VAL A 95 9.31 0.53 -15.77
CA VAL A 95 9.02 1.04 -17.12
C VAL A 95 7.51 1.03 -17.39
N GLY A 96 6.94 2.12 -17.91
CA GLY A 96 5.54 2.14 -18.32
C GLY A 96 4.55 2.06 -17.15
N LEU A 97 3.80 0.96 -17.07
CA LEU A 97 2.65 0.78 -16.17
C LEU A 97 3.04 0.76 -14.70
N GLU A 98 4.11 0.04 -14.33
CA GLU A 98 4.49 -0.14 -12.92
C GLU A 98 4.97 1.18 -12.31
N LYS A 99 5.51 2.09 -13.12
CA LYS A 99 5.87 3.44 -12.68
C LYS A 99 4.63 4.27 -12.29
N HIS A 100 3.53 4.11 -13.01
CA HIS A 100 2.26 4.79 -12.69
C HIS A 100 1.62 4.19 -11.44
N LEU A 101 1.61 2.85 -11.34
CA LEU A 101 1.19 2.16 -10.12
C LEU A 101 2.03 2.58 -8.92
N MET A 102 3.35 2.68 -9.07
CA MET A 102 4.23 3.14 -7.99
C MET A 102 3.86 4.54 -7.48
N LYS A 103 3.56 5.49 -8.39
CA LYS A 103 3.10 6.83 -8.01
C LYS A 103 1.79 6.78 -7.22
N LEU A 104 0.84 5.97 -7.67
CA LEU A 104 -0.44 5.75 -6.96
C LEU A 104 -0.18 5.23 -5.54
N TRP A 105 0.65 4.20 -5.38
CA TRP A 105 0.93 3.61 -4.07
C TRP A 105 1.67 4.56 -3.14
N ILE A 106 2.60 5.37 -3.66
CA ILE A 106 3.24 6.45 -2.88
C ILE A 106 2.20 7.48 -2.43
N LEU A 107 1.28 7.89 -3.31
CA LEU A 107 0.22 8.85 -2.96
C LEU A 107 -0.67 8.30 -1.84
N ILE A 108 -1.07 7.03 -1.93
CA ILE A 108 -1.84 6.35 -0.89
C ILE A 108 -1.05 6.30 0.42
N LEU A 109 0.24 5.98 0.41
CA LEU A 109 1.07 6.00 1.61
C LEU A 109 1.13 7.40 2.25
N ILE A 110 1.34 8.45 1.46
CA ILE A 110 1.34 9.84 1.95
C ILE A 110 -0.02 10.17 2.58
N MET A 111 -1.12 9.79 1.93
CA MET A 111 -2.48 10.02 2.45
C MET A 111 -2.74 9.29 3.78
N ASN A 112 -2.15 8.11 3.98
CA ASN A 112 -2.29 7.35 5.23
C ASN A 112 -1.39 7.86 6.36
N ILE A 113 -0.29 8.54 6.02
CA ILE A 113 0.66 9.11 6.99
C ILE A 113 0.19 10.48 7.48
N ILE A 114 -0.44 11.29 6.63
CA ILE A 114 -0.98 12.58 7.03
C ILE A 114 -2.19 12.32 7.93
N PRO A 115 -2.14 12.62 9.24
CA PRO A 115 -3.30 12.47 10.10
C PRO A 115 -4.42 13.33 9.51
N VAL A 116 -5.62 12.76 9.39
CA VAL A 116 -6.82 13.51 9.01
C VAL A 116 -7.02 14.58 10.08
N LYS A 117 -6.59 15.82 9.79
CA LYS A 117 -6.69 16.97 10.70
C LYS A 117 -8.13 17.52 10.77
N ILE A 118 -9.13 16.64 10.86
CA ILE A 118 -10.50 17.03 11.13
C ILE A 118 -10.83 16.46 12.51
N ASN A 119 -10.35 17.16 13.54
CA ASN A 119 -10.68 16.87 14.92
C ASN A 119 -11.87 17.76 15.28
N VAL A 120 -13.08 17.20 15.29
CA VAL A 120 -14.27 17.94 15.72
C VAL A 120 -14.40 17.77 17.24
N ASN A 121 -13.90 18.76 17.98
CA ASN A 121 -14.11 18.82 19.41
C ASN A 121 -15.52 19.38 19.66
N ALA A 122 -16.40 18.58 20.28
CA ALA A 122 -17.64 19.11 20.83
C ALA A 122 -17.30 19.98 22.06
N PRO A 123 -17.90 21.17 22.23
CA PRO A 123 -17.81 21.90 23.49
C PRO A 123 -18.45 21.06 24.60
N GLN A 124 -17.71 20.79 25.68
CA GLN A 124 -18.23 20.14 26.88
C GLN A 124 -19.12 21.07 27.74
N SER A 125 -19.45 22.26 27.27
CA SER A 125 -20.29 23.21 27.98
C SER A 125 -21.69 23.27 27.37
N SER A 126 -22.66 22.81 28.15
CA SER A 126 -24.08 23.12 28.01
C SER A 126 -24.29 24.64 27.99
N GLY A 127 -24.31 25.24 26.79
CA GLY A 127 -24.56 26.66 26.60
C GLY A 127 -24.49 27.02 25.13
N ILE A 128 -25.66 26.97 24.48
CA ILE A 128 -26.06 27.65 23.24
C ILE A 128 -24.89 28.11 22.34
N ASP A 129 -24.46 27.30 21.37
CA ASP A 129 -24.07 27.80 20.05
C ASP A 129 -23.90 26.68 19.01
N LEU A 130 -24.43 26.93 17.82
CA LEU A 130 -24.32 26.23 16.53
C LEU A 130 -24.02 24.70 16.53
N GLN A 131 -24.98 23.93 16.01
CA GLN A 131 -24.87 22.50 15.69
C GLN A 131 -23.66 22.20 14.78
N THR A 132 -22.49 21.99 15.35
CA THR A 132 -21.36 21.39 14.65
C THR A 132 -21.59 19.88 14.59
N ILE A 133 -21.98 19.39 13.41
CA ILE A 133 -22.05 17.96 13.12
C ILE A 133 -20.63 17.40 13.22
N VAL A 134 -20.39 16.59 14.26
CA VAL A 134 -19.12 15.91 14.52
C VAL A 134 -19.04 14.69 13.61
N VAL A 135 -18.38 14.82 12.45
CA VAL A 135 -18.02 13.67 11.62
C VAL A 135 -16.75 13.04 12.20
N GLN A 136 -16.92 12.04 13.07
CA GLN A 136 -15.80 11.20 13.51
C GLN A 136 -15.38 10.25 12.37
N THR A 137 -14.38 10.62 11.59
CA THR A 137 -13.77 9.69 10.63
C THR A 137 -12.83 8.74 11.37
N SER A 138 -13.19 7.46 11.46
CA SER A 138 -12.28 6.43 11.97
C SER A 138 -11.07 6.27 11.04
N TYR A 139 -9.86 6.51 11.56
CA TYR A 139 -8.59 6.32 10.84
C TYR A 139 -8.48 4.93 10.18
N PHE A 140 -9.09 3.91 10.80
CA PHE A 140 -9.12 2.55 10.29
C PHE A 140 -9.94 2.43 9.00
N SER A 141 -11.16 2.98 8.97
CA SER A 141 -12.02 2.95 7.77
C SER A 141 -11.38 3.72 6.62
N THR A 142 -10.86 4.92 6.87
CA THR A 142 -10.17 5.71 5.83
C THR A 142 -8.96 4.98 5.25
N THR A 143 -8.19 4.28 6.10
CA THR A 143 -7.04 3.49 5.68
C THR A 143 -7.45 2.31 4.81
N LEU A 144 -8.42 1.50 5.25
CA LEU A 144 -8.94 0.39 4.47
C LEU A 144 -9.51 0.85 3.13
N PHE A 145 -10.25 1.95 3.11
CA PHE A 145 -10.82 2.52 1.89
C PHE A 145 -9.73 2.98 0.90
N SER A 146 -8.71 3.69 1.39
CA SER A 146 -7.58 4.11 0.55
C SER A 146 -6.80 2.93 -0.04
N LEU A 147 -6.58 1.88 0.75
CA LEU A 147 -5.94 0.64 0.31
C LEU A 147 -6.81 -0.12 -0.69
N ALA A 148 -8.14 -0.11 -0.51
CA ALA A 148 -9.08 -0.72 -1.45
C ALA A 148 -9.00 -0.06 -2.82
N ILE A 149 -8.96 1.27 -2.88
CA ILE A 149 -8.79 2.01 -4.14
C ILE A 149 -7.46 1.61 -4.80
N ALA A 150 -6.37 1.57 -4.03
CA ALA A 150 -5.07 1.15 -4.54
C ALA A 150 -5.10 -0.25 -5.17
N LEU A 151 -5.76 -1.20 -4.51
CA LEU A 151 -5.91 -2.58 -4.95
C LEU A 151 -6.79 -2.70 -6.20
N ILE A 152 -7.92 -1.99 -6.25
CA ILE A 152 -8.83 -1.99 -7.41
C ILE A 152 -8.15 -1.38 -8.63
N VAL A 153 -7.51 -0.22 -8.47
CA VAL A 153 -6.77 0.42 -9.57
C VAL A 153 -5.62 -0.47 -10.04
N THR A 154 -4.87 -1.09 -9.10
CA THR A 154 -3.84 -2.07 -9.46
C THR A 154 -4.45 -3.25 -10.23
N SER A 155 -5.62 -3.74 -9.83
CA SER A 155 -6.34 -4.80 -10.53
C SER A 155 -6.76 -4.41 -11.93
N LEU A 156 -7.28 -3.19 -12.13
CA LEU A 156 -7.71 -2.69 -13.44
C LEU A 156 -6.53 -2.60 -14.42
N PHE A 157 -5.39 -2.13 -13.94
CA PHE A 157 -4.19 -1.98 -14.76
C PHE A 157 -3.49 -3.32 -15.04
N THR A 158 -3.54 -4.27 -14.11
CA THR A 158 -2.86 -5.58 -14.24
C THR A 158 -3.76 -6.68 -14.80
N GLY A 159 -5.07 -6.47 -14.83
CA GLY A 159 -6.08 -7.50 -15.17
C GLY A 159 -6.31 -8.55 -14.06
N TYR A 160 -5.64 -8.44 -12.92
CA TYR A 160 -5.70 -9.45 -11.86
C TYR A 160 -6.93 -9.31 -10.97
N LYS A 161 -8.00 -10.06 -11.28
CA LYS A 161 -9.29 -10.00 -10.57
C LYS A 161 -9.24 -10.24 -9.05
N HIS A 162 -8.24 -10.95 -8.54
CA HIS A 162 -8.13 -11.21 -7.09
C HIS A 162 -7.84 -9.95 -6.27
N LEU A 163 -7.05 -9.00 -6.80
CA LEU A 163 -6.78 -7.73 -6.13
C LEU A 163 -8.06 -6.89 -6.01
N MET A 164 -8.92 -6.91 -7.04
CA MET A 164 -10.24 -6.25 -6.99
C MET A 164 -11.16 -6.89 -5.94
N LYS A 165 -11.19 -8.23 -5.83
CA LYS A 165 -11.97 -8.91 -4.78
C LYS A 165 -11.49 -8.52 -3.38
N MET A 166 -10.17 -8.45 -3.17
CA MET A 166 -9.62 -7.99 -1.89
C MET A 166 -9.99 -6.53 -1.59
N GLY A 167 -9.91 -5.66 -2.59
CA GLY A 167 -10.37 -4.27 -2.45
C GLY A 167 -11.86 -4.16 -2.12
N ALA A 168 -12.71 -4.97 -2.74
CA ALA A 168 -14.14 -5.01 -2.43
C ALA A 168 -14.41 -5.46 -0.99
N VAL A 169 -13.65 -6.43 -0.48
CA VAL A 169 -13.72 -6.85 0.94
C VAL A 169 -13.35 -5.69 1.86
N TYR A 170 -12.28 -4.94 1.55
CA TYR A 170 -11.89 -3.76 2.34
C TYR A 170 -12.95 -2.65 2.32
N ILE A 171 -13.60 -2.40 1.18
CA ILE A 171 -14.75 -1.48 1.11
C ILE A 171 -15.87 -1.97 2.02
N GLY A 172 -16.22 -3.26 1.95
CA GLY A 172 -17.25 -3.85 2.81
C GLY A 172 -16.95 -3.67 4.29
N ILE A 173 -15.74 -4.02 4.73
CA ILE A 173 -15.31 -3.85 6.13
C ILE A 173 -15.33 -2.36 6.53
N SER A 174 -14.84 -1.47 5.66
CA SER A 174 -14.84 -0.03 5.93
C SER A 174 -16.26 0.54 6.09
N LEU A 175 -17.20 0.11 5.24
CA LEU A 175 -18.59 0.57 5.29
C LEU A 175 -19.31 0.02 6.51
N ILE A 176 -19.14 -1.27 6.84
CA ILE A 176 -19.69 -1.87 8.06
C ILE A 176 -19.16 -1.14 9.29
N ASN A 177 -17.84 -0.90 9.35
CA ASN A 177 -17.24 -0.18 10.47
C ASN A 177 -17.73 1.26 10.58
N ALA A 178 -17.87 1.98 9.45
CA ALA A 178 -18.36 3.35 9.44
C ALA A 178 -19.85 3.45 9.81
N TYR A 179 -20.68 2.49 9.38
CA TYR A 179 -22.13 2.51 9.59
C TYR A 179 -22.51 2.02 10.99
N SER A 180 -21.92 0.92 11.43
CA SER A 180 -22.29 0.30 12.70
C SER A 180 -21.74 1.06 13.91
N ASN A 181 -20.83 2.02 13.69
CA ASN A 181 -20.18 2.86 14.72
C ASN A 181 -19.88 2.06 15.99
N ILE A 182 -19.37 0.82 15.80
CA ILE A 182 -19.23 -0.13 16.88
C ILE A 182 -18.08 0.38 17.74
N SER A 183 -18.42 1.04 18.84
CA SER A 183 -17.53 1.22 19.97
C SER A 183 -17.27 -0.15 20.58
N PHE A 184 -16.47 -0.97 19.89
CA PHE A 184 -15.87 -2.13 20.52
C PHE A 184 -15.07 -1.56 21.68
N THR A 185 -15.45 -1.97 22.89
CA THR A 185 -14.91 -1.54 24.18
C THR A 185 -13.38 -1.72 24.29
N ASP A 186 -12.78 -2.49 23.38
CA ASP A 186 -11.34 -2.71 23.28
C ASP A 186 -10.72 -1.98 22.08
N ALA A 187 -10.22 -0.76 22.32
CA ALA A 187 -9.44 0.03 21.35
C ALA A 187 -8.20 -0.74 20.81
N THR A 188 -7.76 -1.78 21.53
CA THR A 188 -6.61 -2.63 21.21
C THR A 188 -6.81 -3.48 19.96
N ILE A 189 -8.02 -4.02 19.73
CA ILE A 189 -8.30 -4.88 18.55
C ILE A 189 -8.25 -4.05 17.26
N PHE A 190 -8.89 -2.87 17.24
CA PHE A 190 -8.81 -1.99 16.08
C PHE A 190 -7.40 -1.47 15.82
N GLN A 191 -6.64 -1.19 16.89
CA GLN A 191 -5.25 -0.78 16.77
C GLN A 191 -4.36 -1.89 16.19
N LEU A 192 -4.63 -3.15 16.55
CA LEU A 192 -3.98 -4.31 15.98
C LEU A 192 -4.38 -4.53 14.51
N LEU A 193 -5.67 -4.46 14.18
CA LEU A 193 -6.15 -4.57 12.80
C LEU A 193 -5.61 -3.44 11.91
N TYR A 194 -5.57 -2.22 12.41
CA TYR A 194 -4.97 -1.07 11.74
C TYR A 194 -3.48 -1.29 11.48
N SER A 195 -2.74 -1.73 12.49
CA SER A 195 -1.30 -1.98 12.36
C SER A 195 -1.00 -3.16 11.40
N LEU A 196 -1.93 -4.09 11.20
CA LEU A 196 -1.79 -5.20 10.27
C LEU A 196 -2.25 -4.91 8.84
N ALA A 197 -3.14 -3.93 8.63
CA ALA A 197 -3.76 -3.68 7.33
C ALA A 197 -2.72 -3.32 6.24
N LEU A 198 -1.81 -2.38 6.53
CA LEU A 198 -0.72 -2.00 5.62
C LEU A 198 0.23 -3.17 5.31
N PRO A 199 0.89 -3.81 6.30
CA PRO A 199 1.84 -4.88 6.02
C PRO A 199 1.19 -6.05 5.29
N PHE A 200 -0.02 -6.45 5.67
CA PHE A 200 -0.75 -7.50 4.97
C PHE A 200 -0.99 -7.13 3.51
N THR A 201 -1.45 -5.90 3.23
CA THR A 201 -1.78 -5.47 1.86
C THR A 201 -0.54 -5.45 0.95
N PHE A 202 0.59 -4.95 1.46
CA PHE A 202 1.84 -4.92 0.71
C PHE A 202 2.41 -6.31 0.47
N LEU A 203 2.44 -7.17 1.50
CA LEU A 203 2.89 -8.55 1.35
C LEU A 203 1.99 -9.35 0.40
N TYR A 204 0.68 -9.28 0.59
CA TYR A 204 -0.29 -9.98 -0.25
C TYR A 204 -0.13 -9.58 -1.71
N THR A 205 -0.11 -8.28 -2.00
CA THR A 205 0.07 -7.77 -3.36
C THR A 205 1.43 -8.18 -3.93
N GLY A 206 2.51 -8.04 -3.14
CA GLY A 206 3.86 -8.42 -3.55
C GLY A 206 3.99 -9.90 -3.90
N PHE A 207 3.56 -10.80 -3.02
CA PHE A 207 3.60 -12.24 -3.26
C PHE A 207 2.67 -12.67 -4.38
N TYR A 208 1.46 -12.10 -4.47
CA TYR A 208 0.52 -12.43 -5.52
C TYR A 208 1.07 -12.08 -6.91
N LEU A 209 1.65 -10.88 -7.06
CA LEU A 209 2.30 -10.48 -8.31
C LEU A 209 3.47 -11.42 -8.64
N LYS A 210 4.31 -11.76 -7.66
CA LYS A 210 5.42 -12.71 -7.86
C LYS A 210 4.94 -14.08 -8.35
N ALA A 211 3.87 -14.59 -7.77
CA ALA A 211 3.29 -15.89 -8.13
C ALA A 211 2.71 -15.89 -9.55
N GLN A 212 2.04 -14.79 -9.95
CA GLN A 212 1.52 -14.67 -11.31
C GLN A 212 2.62 -14.58 -12.36
N GLN A 213 3.75 -13.93 -12.04
CA GLN A 213 4.90 -13.91 -12.93
C GLN A 213 5.52 -15.29 -13.14
N ALA A 214 5.73 -16.04 -12.07
CA ALA A 214 6.27 -17.40 -12.15
C ALA A 214 5.38 -18.31 -13.01
N ARG A 215 4.05 -18.11 -12.96
CA ARG A 215 3.08 -18.85 -13.79
C ARG A 215 3.11 -18.40 -15.26
N GLY A 216 3.32 -17.11 -15.53
CA GLY A 216 3.49 -16.57 -16.87
C GLY A 216 4.75 -17.09 -17.56
N GLU A 217 5.88 -17.14 -16.83
CA GLU A 217 7.14 -17.71 -17.33
C GLU A 217 6.98 -19.21 -17.67
N GLN A 218 6.31 -19.99 -16.82
CA GLN A 218 6.05 -21.41 -17.08
C GLN A 218 5.18 -21.68 -18.32
N LEU A 219 4.24 -20.79 -18.63
CA LEU A 219 3.43 -20.90 -19.84
C LEU A 219 4.22 -20.51 -21.09
N GLY A 220 5.13 -19.52 -21.00
CA GLY A 220 6.02 -19.14 -22.10
C GLY A 220 6.93 -20.29 -22.56
N TYR A 221 7.51 -21.05 -21.61
CA TYR A 221 8.34 -22.22 -21.94
C TYR A 221 7.58 -23.39 -22.58
N LYS A 222 6.26 -23.47 -22.43
CA LYS A 222 5.44 -24.54 -23.04
C LYS A 222 5.13 -24.31 -24.53
N PHE A 223 5.35 -23.10 -25.04
CA PHE A 223 5.16 -22.79 -26.47
C PHE A 223 6.48 -22.85 -27.25
N ASP A 224 7.61 -23.07 -26.57
CA ASP A 224 8.95 -23.18 -27.16
C ASP A 224 9.42 -24.65 -27.32
N SER A 225 8.55 -25.64 -27.09
CA SER A 225 8.83 -27.08 -27.23
C SER A 225 8.03 -27.76 -28.33
#